data_AF-A0A4V3ASP4-F1
#
_entry.id   AF-A0A4V3ASP4-F1
#
_cell.length_a   1.000
_cell.length_b   1.000
_cell.length_c   1.000
_cell.angle_alpha   90.00
_cell.angle_beta   90.00
_cell.angle_gamma   90.00
#
_symmetry.space_group_name_H-M   'P 1'
#
loop_
_entity.id
_entity.type
_entity.pdbx_description
1 polymer ?
#
loop_
_entity_poly.entity_id
_entity_poly.type
_entity_poly.pdbx_seq_one_letter_code
_entity_poly.pdbx_strand_id
1 'polypeptide(L)'
;MADRSDKPYEDIPGTFVFDADRSREGYHLNQFCISLRLQKNREAFNAGEEAYLDKYPMTAEQREAVLKRDWNRLLELGGNIYYTSKLAANDGINFQNLAGLMTGMGVEAYRDMMLHGGRPIEGNRSKSEWEEE
;
A
#
# COMPACT_ATOMS: atom_id res chain seq x y z
N MET A 1 12.55 17.95 -23.46
CA MET A 1 11.66 17.09 -22.67
C MET A 1 12.58 16.25 -21.81
N ALA A 2 12.55 16.41 -20.48
CA ALA A 2 13.30 15.53 -19.60
C ALA A 2 12.85 14.09 -19.87
N ASP A 3 13.81 13.18 -20.00
CA ASP A 3 13.54 11.76 -20.16
C ASP A 3 12.64 11.30 -18.99
N ARG A 4 11.59 10.54 -19.31
CA ARG A 4 10.65 9.98 -18.32
C ARG A 4 11.33 8.94 -17.41
N SER A 5 12.56 8.55 -17.71
CA SER A 5 13.29 7.45 -17.09
C SER A 5 14.03 7.79 -15.79
N ASP A 6 14.29 9.07 -15.50
CA ASP A 6 15.21 9.44 -14.40
C ASP A 6 14.46 10.17 -13.28
N LYS A 7 13.61 9.43 -12.58
CA LYS A 7 12.84 9.91 -11.44
C LYS A 7 13.72 9.77 -10.18
N PRO A 8 14.22 10.86 -9.57
CA PRO A 8 15.21 10.75 -8.47
C PRO A 8 14.70 9.97 -7.25
N TYR A 9 13.38 9.95 -7.04
CA TYR A 9 12.75 9.21 -5.96
C TYR A 9 12.71 7.70 -6.17
N GLU A 10 13.02 7.20 -7.37
CA GLU A 10 13.18 5.76 -7.60
C GLU A 10 14.44 5.22 -6.91
N ASP A 11 15.36 6.07 -6.46
CA ASP A 11 16.51 5.65 -5.65
C ASP A 11 16.17 5.44 -4.16
N ILE A 12 14.96 5.80 -3.71
CA ILE A 12 14.59 5.67 -2.30
C ILE A 12 14.23 4.20 -2.00
N PRO A 13 14.97 3.51 -1.11
CA PRO A 13 14.73 2.10 -0.85
C PRO A 13 13.39 1.87 -0.13
N GLY A 14 12.69 0.80 -0.53
CA GLY A 14 11.40 0.42 0.07
C GLY A 14 10.28 1.46 -0.07
N THR A 15 10.38 2.40 -1.02
CA THR A 15 9.45 3.53 -1.15
C THR A 15 8.86 3.60 -2.56
N PHE A 16 7.52 3.65 -2.63
CA PHE A 16 6.80 3.90 -3.87
C PHE A 16 6.18 5.30 -3.82
N VAL A 17 6.84 6.28 -4.44
CA VAL A 17 6.32 7.66 -4.48
C VAL A 17 5.08 7.72 -5.37
N PHE A 18 3.97 8.17 -4.80
CA PHE A 18 2.68 8.27 -5.49
C PHE A 18 2.62 9.49 -6.40
N ASP A 19 3.16 9.33 -7.61
CA ASP A 19 3.17 10.35 -8.65
C ASP A 19 1.96 10.25 -9.60
N ALA A 20 1.98 11.04 -10.68
CA ALA A 20 0.90 11.06 -11.66
C ALA A 20 0.75 9.74 -12.44
N ASP A 21 1.83 8.97 -12.64
CA ASP A 21 1.78 7.72 -13.38
C ASP A 21 1.19 6.61 -12.52
N ARG A 22 1.63 6.47 -11.26
CA ARG A 22 1.02 5.56 -10.28
C ARG A 22 -0.43 5.91 -10.00
N SER A 23 -0.76 7.20 -9.94
CA SER A 23 -2.16 7.63 -9.78
C SER A 23 -3.05 7.20 -10.94
N ARG A 24 -2.52 7.10 -12.17
CA ARG A 24 -3.26 6.61 -13.33
C ARG A 24 -3.39 5.08 -13.29
N GLU A 25 -2.30 4.38 -12.99
CA GLU A 25 -2.25 2.93 -12.86
C GLU A 25 -3.24 2.39 -11.81
N GLY A 26 -3.22 3.00 -10.62
CA GLY A 26 -4.05 2.56 -9.49
C GLY A 26 -5.40 3.25 -9.38
N TYR A 27 -5.88 3.97 -10.40
CA TYR A 27 -7.10 4.78 -10.28
C TYR A 27 -8.29 3.95 -9.77
N HIS A 28 -8.58 2.82 -10.41
CA HIS A 28 -9.72 1.97 -10.03
C HIS A 28 -9.52 1.26 -8.70
N LEU A 29 -8.29 0.85 -8.38
CA LEU A 29 -7.94 0.30 -7.07
C LEU A 29 -8.20 1.33 -5.95
N ASN A 30 -7.71 2.55 -6.12
CA ASN A 30 -7.92 3.62 -5.15
C ASN A 30 -9.42 3.97 -5.02
N GLN A 31 -10.17 4.03 -6.13
CA GLN A 31 -11.63 4.24 -6.09
C GLN A 31 -12.37 3.11 -5.36
N PHE A 32 -11.97 1.86 -5.54
CA PHE A 32 -12.48 0.74 -4.74
C PHE A 32 -12.22 0.99 -3.24
N CYS A 33 -10.97 1.25 -2.85
CA CYS A 33 -10.64 1.38 -1.44
C CYS A 33 -11.38 2.56 -0.77
N ILE A 34 -11.46 3.74 -1.40
CA ILE A 34 -12.19 4.88 -0.81
C ILE A 34 -13.69 4.62 -0.71
N SER A 35 -14.25 3.74 -1.53
CA SER A 35 -15.66 3.36 -1.45
C SER A 35 -15.99 2.75 -0.08
N LEU A 36 -15.04 2.06 0.57
CA LEU A 36 -15.18 1.41 1.88
C LEU A 36 -15.31 2.40 3.04
N ARG A 37 -15.18 3.72 2.80
CA ARG A 37 -15.52 4.74 3.81
C ARG A 37 -16.99 4.67 4.24
N LEU A 38 -17.88 4.17 3.37
CA LEU A 38 -19.31 4.06 3.63
C LEU A 38 -19.67 2.68 4.20
N GLN A 39 -20.45 2.64 5.29
CA GLN A 39 -20.86 1.40 5.97
C GLN A 39 -21.55 0.42 5.02
N LYS A 40 -22.52 0.88 4.21
CA LYS A 40 -23.21 0.04 3.21
C LYS A 40 -22.27 -0.65 2.22
N ASN A 41 -21.15 -0.02 1.90
CA ASN A 41 -20.17 -0.57 0.96
C ASN A 41 -19.31 -1.64 1.63
N ARG A 42 -18.96 -1.44 2.91
CA ARG A 42 -18.30 -2.45 3.74
C ARG A 42 -19.16 -3.70 3.87
N GLU A 43 -20.43 -3.55 4.19
CA GLU A 43 -21.38 -4.66 4.28
C GLU A 43 -21.47 -5.44 2.97
N ALA A 44 -21.60 -4.73 1.84
CA ALA A 44 -21.67 -5.36 0.52
C ALA A 44 -20.35 -6.04 0.11
N PHE A 45 -19.20 -5.46 0.44
CA PHE A 45 -17.89 -6.07 0.19
C PHE A 45 -17.71 -7.33 1.05
N ASN A 46 -17.99 -7.25 2.35
CA ASN A 46 -17.84 -8.36 3.29
C ASN A 46 -18.83 -9.52 3.02
N ALA A 47 -19.97 -9.23 2.39
CA ALA A 47 -20.93 -10.26 1.96
C ALA A 47 -20.45 -11.05 0.72
N GLY A 48 -19.49 -10.51 -0.04
CA GLY A 48 -18.96 -11.16 -1.25
C GLY A 48 -17.90 -10.29 -1.91
N GLU A 49 -16.63 -10.52 -1.54
CA GLU A 49 -15.53 -9.66 -1.97
C GLU A 49 -15.39 -9.65 -3.50
N GLU A 50 -15.27 -10.82 -4.14
CA GLU A 50 -15.08 -10.92 -5.60
C GLU A 50 -16.20 -10.21 -6.38
N ALA A 51 -17.46 -10.48 -6.01
CA ALA A 51 -18.63 -9.86 -6.65
C ALA A 51 -18.68 -8.34 -6.43
N TYR A 52 -18.17 -7.84 -5.31
CA TYR A 52 -18.06 -6.40 -5.08
C TYR A 52 -16.95 -5.77 -5.93
N LEU A 53 -15.82 -6.47 -6.08
CA LEU A 53 -14.70 -6.02 -6.91
C LEU A 53 -15.06 -5.94 -8.40
N ASP A 54 -16.02 -6.72 -8.88
CA ASP A 54 -16.50 -6.68 -10.28
C ASP A 54 -17.03 -5.31 -10.73
N LYS A 55 -17.37 -4.44 -9.78
CA LYS A 55 -17.82 -3.07 -10.04
C LYS A 55 -16.67 -2.13 -10.45
N TYR A 56 -15.42 -2.55 -10.27
CA TYR A 56 -14.23 -1.75 -10.53
C TYR A 56 -13.38 -2.43 -11.59
N PRO A 57 -13.04 -1.75 -12.70
CA PRO A 57 -12.22 -2.32 -13.77
C PRO A 57 -10.73 -2.29 -13.35
N MET A 58 -10.40 -3.11 -12.35
CA MET A 58 -9.04 -3.35 -11.86
C MET A 58 -8.36 -4.45 -12.69
N THR A 59 -7.04 -4.46 -12.70
CA THR A 59 -6.29 -5.60 -13.27
C THR A 59 -6.46 -6.86 -12.42
N ALA A 60 -6.10 -8.02 -12.97
CA ALA A 60 -6.15 -9.29 -12.23
C ALA A 60 -5.25 -9.25 -10.99
N GLU A 61 -4.05 -8.66 -11.11
CA GLU A 61 -3.07 -8.53 -10.03
C GLU A 61 -3.58 -7.58 -8.94
N GLN A 62 -4.23 -6.48 -9.30
CA GLN A 62 -4.84 -5.55 -8.33
C GLN A 62 -5.94 -6.26 -7.53
N ARG A 63 -6.80 -7.03 -8.21
CA ARG A 63 -7.85 -7.83 -7.56
C ARG A 63 -7.26 -8.87 -6.62
N GLU A 64 -6.26 -9.61 -7.08
CA GLU A 64 -5.59 -10.63 -6.28
C GLU A 64 -4.93 -10.03 -5.04
N ALA A 65 -4.25 -8.89 -5.17
CA ALA A 65 -3.63 -8.18 -4.05
C ALA A 65 -4.67 -7.72 -3.01
N VAL A 66 -5.86 -7.27 -3.44
CA VAL A 66 -6.96 -6.96 -2.52
C VAL A 66 -7.43 -8.22 -1.77
N LEU A 67 -7.74 -9.30 -2.50
CA LEU A 67 -8.28 -10.53 -1.91
C LEU A 67 -7.30 -11.19 -0.94
N LYS A 68 -6.00 -11.14 -1.25
CA LYS A 68 -4.93 -11.68 -0.39
C LYS A 68 -4.46 -10.73 0.70
N ARG A 69 -4.96 -9.49 0.73
CA ARG A 69 -4.48 -8.42 1.62
C ARG A 69 -2.96 -8.21 1.50
N ASP A 70 -2.45 -8.26 0.27
CA ASP A 70 -1.04 -8.03 -0.01
C ASP A 70 -0.76 -6.52 -0.05
N TRP A 71 -0.54 -5.94 1.12
CA TRP A 71 -0.47 -4.49 1.32
C TRP A 71 0.66 -3.80 0.55
N ASN A 72 1.83 -4.45 0.43
CA ASN A 72 2.94 -3.92 -0.35
C ASN A 72 2.63 -4.00 -1.84
N ARG A 73 2.09 -5.14 -2.30
CA ARG A 73 1.69 -5.30 -3.70
C ARG A 73 0.60 -4.31 -4.12
N LEU A 74 -0.30 -3.96 -3.22
CA LEU A 74 -1.29 -2.90 -3.47
C LEU A 74 -0.63 -1.55 -3.77
N LEU A 75 0.45 -1.18 -3.07
CA LEU A 75 1.18 0.06 -3.35
C LEU A 75 2.00 -0.02 -4.65
N GLU A 76 2.63 -1.17 -4.90
CA GLU A 76 3.36 -1.42 -6.15
C GLU A 76 2.46 -1.22 -7.37
N LEU A 77 1.20 -1.67 -7.28
CA LEU A 77 0.19 -1.62 -8.34
C LEU A 77 -0.58 -0.28 -8.40
N GLY A 78 0.02 0.80 -7.88
CA GLY A 78 -0.53 2.15 -7.94
C GLY A 78 -1.51 2.50 -6.81
N GLY A 79 -1.67 1.64 -5.82
CA GLY A 79 -2.41 1.97 -4.61
C GLY A 79 -1.70 3.08 -3.84
N ASN A 80 -2.46 4.03 -3.30
CA ASN A 80 -1.93 5.01 -2.37
C ASN A 80 -2.32 4.62 -0.93
N ILE A 81 -1.39 4.77 0.01
CA ILE A 81 -1.60 4.33 1.40
C ILE A 81 -2.84 4.96 2.05
N TYR A 82 -3.19 6.20 1.74
CA TYR A 82 -4.38 6.84 2.30
C TYR A 82 -5.69 6.29 1.73
N TYR A 83 -5.64 5.63 0.58
CA TYR A 83 -6.78 4.91 0.01
C TYR A 83 -6.79 3.47 0.53
N THR A 84 -5.70 2.72 0.37
CA THR A 84 -5.62 1.30 0.77
C THR A 84 -5.84 1.10 2.27
N SER A 85 -5.54 2.10 3.11
CA SER A 85 -5.87 2.05 4.54
C SER A 85 -7.37 1.91 4.82
N LYS A 86 -8.27 2.16 3.87
CA LYS A 86 -9.73 2.00 4.06
C LYS A 86 -10.12 0.52 3.97
N LEU A 87 -9.39 -0.27 3.20
CA LEU A 87 -9.47 -1.73 3.25
C LEU A 87 -8.95 -2.24 4.60
N ALA A 88 -7.77 -1.78 5.04
CA ALA A 88 -7.23 -2.14 6.36
C ALA A 88 -8.20 -1.77 7.49
N ALA A 89 -8.78 -0.58 7.46
CA ALA A 89 -9.78 -0.16 8.44
C ALA A 89 -11.08 -0.97 8.38
N ASN A 90 -11.50 -1.43 7.19
CA ASN A 90 -12.61 -2.38 7.04
C ASN A 90 -12.33 -3.70 7.77
N ASP A 91 -11.08 -4.16 7.75
CA ASP A 91 -10.62 -5.36 8.44
C ASP A 91 -10.29 -5.11 9.93
N GLY A 92 -10.53 -3.90 10.45
CA GLY A 92 -10.24 -3.54 11.84
C GLY A 92 -8.75 -3.29 12.14
N ILE A 93 -7.91 -3.14 11.11
CA ILE A 93 -6.48 -2.91 11.23
C ILE A 93 -6.23 -1.40 11.34
N ASN A 94 -5.59 -0.98 12.43
CA ASN A 94 -5.14 0.41 12.60
C ASN A 94 -3.84 0.68 11.79
N PHE A 95 -3.48 1.96 11.63
CA PHE A 95 -2.36 2.37 10.78
C PHE A 95 -0.99 1.85 11.26
N GLN A 96 -0.76 1.77 12.57
CA GLN A 96 0.49 1.25 13.12
C GLN A 96 0.63 -0.25 12.84
N ASN A 97 -0.45 -1.01 13.02
CA ASN A 97 -0.46 -2.44 12.74
C ASN A 97 -0.25 -2.70 11.24
N LEU A 98 -0.88 -1.90 10.38
CA LEU A 98 -0.67 -1.97 8.93
C LEU A 98 0.80 -1.74 8.57
N ALA A 99 1.43 -0.71 9.14
CA ALA A 99 2.86 -0.46 8.93
C ALA A 99 3.72 -1.65 9.37
N GLY A 100 3.46 -2.23 10.54
CA GLY A 100 4.19 -3.41 11.03
C GLY A 100 4.00 -4.68 10.18
N LEU A 101 2.85 -4.83 9.52
CA LEU A 101 2.64 -5.91 8.52
C LEU A 101 3.48 -5.66 7.27
N MET A 102 3.52 -4.41 6.79
CA MET A 102 4.24 -4.04 5.57
C MET A 102 5.76 -4.12 5.72
N THR A 103 6.30 -3.99 6.94
CA THR A 103 7.73 -4.22 7.20
C THR A 103 8.10 -5.70 7.36
N GLY A 104 7.13 -6.60 7.51
CA GLY A 104 7.37 -8.01 7.84
C GLY A 104 7.78 -8.28 9.29
N MET A 105 7.96 -7.25 10.12
CA MET A 105 8.36 -7.40 11.54
C MET A 105 7.21 -7.93 12.42
N GLY A 106 5.97 -7.68 12.00
CA GLY A 106 4.80 -7.91 12.84
C GLY A 106 4.55 -6.77 13.84
N VAL A 107 3.37 -6.79 14.47
CA VAL A 107 2.85 -5.65 15.24
C VAL A 107 3.69 -5.31 16.47
N GLU A 108 4.04 -6.31 17.29
CA GLU A 108 4.76 -6.06 18.55
C GLU A 108 6.19 -5.60 18.31
N ALA A 109 6.93 -6.25 17.41
CA ALA A 109 8.30 -5.84 17.09
C ALA A 109 8.36 -4.45 16.42
N TYR A 110 7.41 -4.15 15.53
CA TYR A 110 7.31 -2.80 14.95
C TYR A 110 7.02 -1.74 16.03
N ARG A 111 6.07 -2.02 16.93
CA ARG A 111 5.76 -1.13 18.06
C ARG A 111 6.97 -0.89 18.96
N ASP A 112 7.70 -1.95 19.30
CA ASP A 112 8.90 -1.85 20.12
C ASP A 112 9.98 -1.00 19.45
N MET A 113 10.21 -1.20 18.16
CA MET A 113 11.11 -0.35 17.36
C MET A 113 10.69 1.13 17.39
N MET A 114 9.38 1.42 17.28
CA MET A 114 8.87 2.79 17.38
C MET A 114 9.08 3.41 18.77
N LEU A 115 9.00 2.63 19.86
CA LEU A 115 9.28 3.09 21.22
C LEU A 115 10.78 3.38 21.44
N HIS A 116 11.65 2.69 20.71
CA HIS A 116 13.12 2.85 20.79
C HIS A 116 13.70 3.89 19.81
N GLY A 117 12.85 4.77 19.25
CA GLY A 117 13.29 5.89 18.43
C GLY A 117 13.03 5.73 16.93
N GLY A 118 12.42 4.64 16.49
CA GLY A 118 12.05 4.42 15.09
C GLY A 118 13.18 3.81 14.25
N ARG A 119 12.87 3.58 12.97
CA ARG A 119 13.83 3.01 12.00
C ARG A 119 14.91 4.06 11.70
N PRO A 120 16.21 3.71 11.77
CA PRO A 120 17.29 4.65 11.48
C PRO A 120 17.29 5.09 10.02
N ILE A 121 17.79 6.29 9.76
CA ILE A 121 17.95 6.78 8.39
C ILE A 121 19.22 6.23 7.74
N GLU A 122 20.23 5.91 8.54
CA GLU A 122 21.48 5.28 8.11
C GLU A 122 21.16 3.95 7.42
N GLY A 123 21.67 3.77 6.20
CA GLY A 123 21.43 2.58 5.37
C GLY A 123 20.05 2.55 4.67
N ASN A 124 19.26 3.63 4.72
CA ASN A 124 17.88 3.64 4.21
C ASN A 124 17.55 4.88 3.36
N ARG A 125 18.56 5.56 2.81
CA ARG A 125 18.40 6.79 2.01
C ARG A 125 18.52 6.55 0.52
N SER A 126 19.36 5.60 0.11
CA SER A 126 19.60 5.24 -1.29
C SER A 126 19.62 3.73 -1.46
N LYS A 127 19.19 3.24 -2.62
CA LYS A 127 19.20 1.80 -2.93
C LYS A 127 20.61 1.22 -2.93
N SER A 128 21.64 2.01 -3.26
CA SER A 128 23.03 1.56 -3.20
C SER A 128 23.46 1.15 -1.79
N GLU A 129 22.88 1.74 -0.74
CA GLU A 129 23.16 1.36 0.65
C GLU A 129 22.63 -0.05 1.00
N TRP A 130 21.76 -0.65 0.16
CA TRP A 130 21.26 -2.03 0.29
C TRP A 130 22.01 -3.02 -0.61
N GLU A 131 22.79 -2.54 -1.57
CA GLU A 131 23.61 -3.38 -2.46
C GLU A 131 24.99 -3.70 -1.87
N GLU A 132 25.41 -2.94 -0.86
CA GLU A 132 26.69 -3.10 -0.16
C GLU A 132 26.66 -4.09 1.03
N GLU A 133 25.56 -4.81 1.25
CA GLU A 133 25.40 -5.90 2.23
C GLU A 133 25.38 -7.30 1.58
#